data_AF-A0A139GTW4-F1
#
_entry.id   AF-A0A139GTW4-F1
#
_cell.length_a   1.000
_cell.length_b   1.000
_cell.length_c   1.000
_cell.angle_alpha   90.00
_cell.angle_beta   90.00
_cell.angle_gamma   90.00
#
_symmetry.space_group_name_H-M   'P 1'
#
loop_
_entity.id
_entity.type
_entity.pdbx_description
1 polymer ?
#
loop_
_entity_poly.entity_id
_entity_poly.type
_entity_poly.pdbx_seq_one_letter_code
_entity_poly.pdbx_strand_id
1 'polypeptide(L)'
;VDDGKSVGKLTDAIQVRVSDEHVTTTSDGGRSVELWVKGPQVMSGYQNDPDLTASTLTDDGWLKTGDVGDIDDTGKVFLVGRAKDIIKVSYSRTIRDRKRSF
;
A
#
# COMPACT_ATOMS: atom_id res chain seq x y z
N VAL A 1 -14.67 14.15 -8.92
CA VAL A 1 -14.01 15.13 -8.05
C VAL A 1 -12.62 14.57 -7.81
N ASP A 2 -11.58 15.32 -8.15
CA ASP A 2 -10.21 14.91 -7.87
C ASP A 2 -9.92 15.35 -6.44
N ASP A 3 -10.00 14.42 -5.49
CA ASP A 3 -9.96 14.74 -4.05
C ASP A 3 -8.56 15.19 -3.56
N GLY A 4 -7.61 15.46 -4.47
CA GLY A 4 -6.25 15.89 -4.14
C GLY A 4 -5.40 14.86 -3.37
N LYS A 5 -5.93 13.65 -3.19
CA LYS A 5 -5.31 12.56 -2.40
C LYS A 5 -4.65 11.48 -3.27
N SER A 6 -4.87 11.51 -4.58
CA SER A 6 -4.25 10.56 -5.50
C SER A 6 -2.87 11.06 -5.92
N VAL A 7 -1.91 10.13 -6.04
CA VAL A 7 -0.60 10.40 -6.64
C VAL A 7 -0.61 10.27 -8.17
N GLY A 8 -1.78 10.04 -8.76
CA GLY A 8 -1.98 9.92 -10.20
C GLY A 8 -2.24 8.50 -10.68
N LYS A 9 -2.20 8.33 -12.00
CA LYS A 9 -2.38 7.05 -12.69
C LYS A 9 -1.03 6.41 -13.00
N LEU A 10 -1.04 5.09 -13.09
CA LEU A 10 0.11 4.33 -13.59
C LEU A 10 0.40 4.73 -15.04
N THR A 11 1.69 4.89 -15.37
CA THR A 11 2.13 4.94 -16.76
C THR A 11 2.11 3.54 -17.33
N ASP A 12 1.85 3.40 -18.64
CA ASP A 12 1.60 2.11 -19.29
C ASP A 12 2.72 1.05 -19.11
N ALA A 13 3.94 1.50 -18.82
CA ALA A 13 5.09 0.63 -18.60
C ALA A 13 5.22 0.10 -17.16
N ILE A 14 4.37 0.55 -16.23
CA ILE A 14 4.47 0.24 -14.80
C ILE A 14 3.34 -0.69 -14.40
N GLN A 15 3.71 -1.83 -13.86
CA GLN A 15 2.81 -2.75 -13.18
C GLN A 15 2.86 -2.48 -11.68
N VAL A 16 1.70 -2.48 -11.04
CA VAL A 16 1.59 -2.43 -9.59
C VAL A 16 0.77 -3.61 -9.11
N ARG A 17 1.27 -4.29 -8.08
CA ARG A 17 0.51 -5.29 -7.35
C ARG A 17 0.33 -4.85 -5.91
N VAL A 18 -0.83 -5.15 -5.38
CA VAL A 18 -1.11 -5.15 -3.96
C VAL A 18 -0.50 -6.43 -3.37
N SER A 19 0.35 -6.28 -2.36
CA SER A 19 0.98 -7.44 -1.70
C SER A 19 0.09 -8.01 -0.59
N ASP A 20 0.39 -9.23 -0.16
CA ASP A 20 -0.19 -9.82 1.06
C ASP A 20 0.52 -9.33 2.35
N GLU A 21 1.53 -8.47 2.21
CA GLU A 21 2.31 -7.91 3.32
C GLU A 21 1.78 -6.53 3.77
N HIS A 22 2.07 -6.17 5.02
CA HIS A 22 1.73 -4.87 5.63
C HIS A 22 0.25 -4.43 5.47
N VAL A 23 -0.67 -5.39 5.56
CA VAL A 23 -2.11 -5.13 5.50
C VAL A 23 -2.57 -4.31 6.71
N THR A 24 -3.23 -3.19 6.44
CA THR A 24 -3.87 -2.32 7.43
C THR A 24 -5.31 -1.98 7.03
N THR A 25 -6.07 -1.52 8.01
CA THR A 25 -7.43 -1.00 7.83
C THR A 25 -7.38 0.51 8.01
N THR A 26 -7.87 1.25 7.02
CA THR A 26 -7.96 2.70 7.07
C THR A 26 -9.11 3.15 7.98
N SER A 27 -9.11 4.43 8.38
CA SER A 27 -10.08 4.97 9.33
C SER A 27 -11.54 4.94 8.84
N ASP A 28 -11.75 4.86 7.53
CA ASP A 28 -13.04 4.69 6.87
C ASP A 28 -13.45 3.21 6.69
N GLY A 29 -12.62 2.26 7.15
CA GLY A 29 -12.87 0.83 7.03
C GLY A 29 -12.37 0.20 5.73
N GLY A 30 -11.69 0.97 4.87
CA GLY A 30 -10.98 0.45 3.70
C GLY A 30 -9.80 -0.45 4.07
N ARG A 31 -9.32 -1.24 3.10
CA ARG A 31 -8.12 -2.08 3.24
C ARG A 31 -7.00 -1.44 2.45
N SER A 32 -5.84 -1.24 3.07
CA SER A 32 -4.63 -0.81 2.38
C SER A 32 -3.51 -1.78 2.65
N VAL A 33 -2.65 -1.97 1.66
CA VAL A 33 -1.55 -2.93 1.72
C VAL A 33 -0.31 -2.32 1.07
N GLU A 34 0.85 -2.96 1.25
CA GLU A 34 2.06 -2.49 0.59
C GLU A 34 1.94 -2.66 -0.93
N LEU A 35 2.25 -1.58 -1.65
CA LEU A 35 2.27 -1.53 -3.10
C LEU A 35 3.64 -1.99 -3.60
N TRP A 36 3.67 -3.00 -4.47
CA TRP A 36 4.89 -3.43 -5.13
C TRP A 36 4.85 -3.04 -6.59
N VAL A 37 5.99 -2.62 -7.13
CA VAL A 37 6.06 -2.10 -8.50
C VAL A 37 7.01 -2.92 -9.36
N LYS A 38 6.68 -3.05 -10.64
CA LYS A 38 7.53 -3.71 -11.64
C LYS A 38 7.49 -2.93 -12.94
N GLY A 39 8.65 -2.73 -13.56
CA GLY A 39 8.78 -1.97 -14.79
C GLY A 39 10.24 -1.70 -15.15
N PRO A 40 10.51 -1.16 -16.35
CA PRO A 40 11.86 -0.90 -16.83
C PRO A 40 12.65 0.12 -15.98
N GLN A 41 11.95 0.93 -15.19
CA GLN A 41 12.55 1.91 -14.29
C GLN A 41 13.02 1.33 -12.94
N VAL A 42 12.71 0.07 -12.64
CA VAL A 42 13.12 -0.57 -11.38
C VAL A 42 14.63 -0.83 -11.39
N MET A 43 15.30 -0.51 -10.29
CA MET A 43 16.73 -0.73 -10.13
C MET A 43 17.10 -2.22 -10.24
N SER A 44 18.32 -2.52 -10.67
CA SER A 44 18.87 -3.89 -10.63
C SER A 44 19.25 -4.36 -9.23
N GLY A 45 19.36 -3.42 -8.27
CA GLY A 45 19.72 -3.69 -6.88
C GLY A 45 20.49 -2.53 -6.25
N TYR A 46 20.81 -2.70 -4.97
CA TYR A 46 21.66 -1.79 -4.22
C TYR A 46 23.14 -2.09 -4.48
N GLN A 47 23.92 -1.04 -4.67
CA GLN A 47 25.35 -1.17 -4.92
C GLN A 47 26.06 -1.70 -3.66
N ASN A 48 26.79 -2.81 -3.81
CA ASN A 48 27.55 -3.48 -2.75
C ASN A 48 26.70 -3.99 -1.57
N ASP A 49 25.38 -4.11 -1.74
CA ASP A 49 24.48 -4.61 -0.70
C ASP A 49 23.52 -5.68 -1.27
N PRO A 50 24.01 -6.92 -1.45
CA PRO A 50 23.20 -8.00 -2.00
C PRO A 50 22.07 -8.43 -1.06
N ASP A 51 22.26 -8.31 0.26
CA ASP A 51 21.25 -8.69 1.26
C ASP A 51 20.08 -7.71 1.25
N LEU A 52 20.36 -6.41 1.16
CA LEU A 52 19.31 -5.40 1.01
C LEU A 52 18.60 -5.52 -0.35
N THR A 53 19.36 -5.89 -1.40
CA THR A 53 18.78 -6.16 -2.72
C THR A 53 17.80 -7.33 -2.66
N ALA A 54 18.20 -8.46 -2.08
CA ALA A 54 17.36 -9.66 -1.99
C ALA A 54 16.13 -9.48 -1.09
N SER A 55 16.21 -8.61 -0.09
CA SER A 55 15.05 -8.28 0.76
C SER A 55 14.09 -7.26 0.13
N THR A 56 14.57 -6.46 -0.82
CA THR A 56 13.80 -5.37 -1.46
C THR A 56 13.24 -5.77 -2.82
N LEU A 57 13.96 -6.59 -3.58
CA LEU A 57 13.53 -7.14 -4.86
C LEU A 57 13.12 -8.60 -4.65
N THR A 58 11.94 -8.93 -5.14
CA THR A 58 11.45 -10.31 -5.20
C THR A 58 12.04 -11.07 -6.38
N ASP A 59 12.13 -12.39 -6.28
CA ASP A 59 12.66 -13.25 -7.34
C ASP A 59 11.91 -13.12 -8.67
N ASP A 60 10.62 -12.74 -8.62
CA ASP A 60 9.78 -12.48 -9.80
C ASP A 60 9.88 -11.03 -10.33
N GLY A 61 10.82 -10.25 -9.81
CA GLY A 61 11.23 -8.94 -10.34
C GLY A 61 10.40 -7.75 -9.85
N TRP A 62 9.69 -7.88 -8.72
CA TRP A 62 8.97 -6.77 -8.11
C TRP A 62 9.79 -6.08 -7.04
N LEU A 63 9.71 -4.76 -7.03
CA LEU A 63 10.23 -3.89 -5.99
C LEU A 63 9.20 -3.71 -4.87
N LYS A 64 9.59 -4.11 -3.66
CA LYS A 64 8.89 -3.77 -2.41
C LYS A 64 9.14 -2.30 -2.09
N THR A 65 8.14 -1.44 -2.25
CA THR A 65 8.32 0.02 -2.13
C THR A 65 8.41 0.50 -0.69
N GLY A 66 7.88 -0.28 0.26
CA GLY A 66 7.64 0.15 1.63
C GLY A 66 6.50 1.16 1.75
N ASP A 67 5.75 1.45 0.69
CA ASP A 67 4.59 2.35 0.69
C ASP A 67 3.29 1.55 0.76
N VAL A 68 2.42 1.93 1.69
CA VAL A 68 1.12 1.31 1.89
C VAL A 68 0.04 2.22 1.31
N GLY A 69 -0.85 1.63 0.53
CA GLY A 69 -1.86 2.36 -0.20
C GLY A 69 -2.95 1.47 -0.78
N ASP A 70 -3.75 2.07 -1.65
CA ASP A 70 -4.80 1.40 -2.41
C ASP A 70 -4.86 1.94 -3.85
N ILE A 71 -5.45 1.16 -4.75
CA ILE A 71 -5.67 1.51 -6.15
C ILE A 71 -7.17 1.42 -6.44
N ASP A 72 -7.76 2.50 -6.93
CA ASP A 72 -9.18 2.50 -7.27
C ASP A 72 -9.47 1.82 -8.62
N ASP A 73 -10.75 1.59 -8.90
CA ASP A 73 -11.24 0.97 -10.14
C ASP A 73 -10.87 1.77 -11.41
N THR A 74 -10.40 3.01 -11.27
CA THR A 74 -9.97 3.88 -12.38
C THR A 74 -8.46 3.88 -12.58
N GLY A 75 -7.72 3.08 -11.80
CA GLY A 75 -6.26 2.97 -11.83
C GLY A 75 -5.53 4.12 -11.15
N LYS A 76 -6.23 4.88 -10.29
CA LYS A 76 -5.58 5.93 -9.48
C LYS A 76 -5.01 5.32 -8.22
N VAL A 77 -3.77 5.70 -7.91
CA VAL A 77 -3.07 5.25 -6.71
C VAL A 77 -3.27 6.26 -5.57
N PHE A 78 -3.52 5.74 -4.37
CA PHE A 78 -3.68 6.50 -3.14
C PHE A 78 -2.72 5.96 -2.08
N LEU A 79 -1.88 6.81 -1.52
CA LEU A 79 -0.92 6.43 -0.47
C LEU A 79 -1.48 6.77 0.91
N VAL A 80 -1.37 5.82 1.83
CA VAL A 80 -1.79 5.95 3.23
C VAL A 80 -0.60 6.23 4.14
N GLY A 81 0.58 5.70 3.83
CA GLY A 81 1.80 5.93 4.60
C GLY A 81 2.91 4.94 4.29
N ARG A 82 3.95 4.91 5.13
CA ARG A 82 5.05 3.94 5.02
C ARG A 82 4.77 2.71 5.86
N ALA A 83 5.10 1.53 5.34
CA ALA A 83 4.98 0.25 6.04
C ALA A 83 5.66 0.25 7.42
N LYS A 84 6.81 0.92 7.56
CA LYS A 84 7.57 1.02 8.81
C LYS A 84 6.99 2.03 9.81
N ASP A 85 6.20 3.00 9.34
CA ASP A 85 5.65 4.08 10.18
C ASP A 85 4.20 3.81 10.62
N ILE A 86 3.54 2.79 10.05
CA ILE A 86 2.19 2.41 10.45
C ILE A 86 2.20 1.75 11.82
N ILE A 87 1.75 2.50 12.82
CA ILE A 87 1.37 1.96 14.12
C ILE A 87 -0.02 1.33 13.95
N LYS A 88 -0.14 0.00 14.14
CA LYS A 88 -1.45 -0.69 14.19
C LYS A 88 -2.25 -0.17 15.38
N VAL A 89 -3.03 0.88 15.18
CA VAL A 89 -4.03 1.35 16.16
C VAL A 89 -5.33 0.61 15.87
N SER A 90 -5.50 -0.54 16.51
CA SER A 90 -6.76 -1.28 16.52
C SER A 90 -7.81 -0.48 17.30
N TYR A 91 -8.51 0.45 16.65
CA TYR A 91 -9.65 1.10 17.28
C TYR A 91 -10.80 0.09 17.32
N SER A 92 -11.00 -0.58 18.46
CA SER A 92 -12.23 -1.32 18.71
C SER A 92 -13.38 -0.32 18.71
N ARG A 93 -14.14 -0.27 17.61
CA ARG A 93 -15.41 0.45 17.58
C ARG A 93 -16.39 -0.31 18.46
N THR A 94 -16.42 0.01 19.75
CA THR A 94 -17.52 -0.40 20.62
C THR A 94 -18.79 0.27 20.09
N ILE A 95 -19.55 -0.45 19.27
CA ILE A 95 -20.90 -0.05 18.91
C ILE A 95 -21.71 -0.12 20.21
N ARG A 96 -21.97 1.04 20.83
CA ARG A 96 -23.00 1.14 21.85
C ARG A 96 -24.33 0.97 21.13
N ASP A 97 -24.84 -0.25 21.18
CA ASP A 97 -26.22 -0.54 20.81
C ASP A 97 -27.13 0.33 21.69
N ARG A 98 -27.68 1.39 21.10
CA ARG A 98 -28.70 2.21 21.75
C ARG A 98 -29.99 1.40 21.66
N LYS A 99 -30.21 0.51 22.63
CA LYS A 99 -31.52 -0.12 22.83
C LYS A 99 -32.57 0.99 22.93
N ARG A 100 -33.40 1.05 21.90
CA ARG A 100 -34.57 1.92 21.81
C ARG A 100 -35.61 1.37 22.78
N SER A 101 -36.11 2.24 23.66
CA SER A 101 -37.20 2.00 24.59
C SER A 101 -38.41 1.34 23.92
N PHE A 102 -39.04 0.41 24.65
CA PHE A 102 -40.49 0.30 24.74
C PHE A 102 -40.90 0.70 26.15
#